data_AF-A0A9D4LZZ7-F1
#
_entry.id   AF-A0A9D4LZZ7-F1
#
_cell.length_a   1.000
_cell.length_b   1.000
_cell.length_c   1.000
_cell.angle_alpha   90.00
_cell.angle_beta   90.00
_cell.angle_gamma   90.00
#
_symmetry.space_group_name_H-M   'P 1'
#
loop_
_entity.id
_entity.type
_entity.pdbx_description
1 polymer ?
#
loop_
_entity_poly.entity_id
_entity_poly.type
_entity_poly.pdbx_seq_one_letter_code
_entity_poly.pdbx_strand_id
1 'polypeptide(L)' 'MGELNVVMNGVEFRTRHNDYRLAMPASHLGYNAQVDIPFPEVPPAVVNKSTVPEQVEEMKMWFKGIKITFHYFDAQCSP' A
#
# COMPACT_ATOMS: atom_id res chain seq x y z
N MET A 1 3.86 7.29 -14.85
CA MET A 1 3.45 8.23 -15.91
C MET A 1 1.93 8.36 -15.90
N GLY A 2 1.37 9.42 -15.29
CA GLY A 2 -0.06 9.61 -14.99
C GLY A 2 -1.11 9.11 -16.01
N GLU A 3 -2.29 8.77 -15.51
CA GLU A 3 -3.43 8.36 -16.36
C GLU A 3 -3.83 9.52 -17.28
N LEU A 4 -4.02 9.24 -18.56
CA LEU A 4 -4.39 10.18 -19.60
C LEU A 4 -5.75 9.75 -20.16
N ASN A 5 -6.72 10.64 -20.08
CA ASN A 5 -8.00 10.49 -20.79
C ASN A 5 -8.20 11.70 -21.71
N VAL A 6 -8.20 11.46 -23.01
CA VAL A 6 -8.38 12.49 -24.04
C VAL A 6 -9.28 11.99 -25.16
N VAL A 7 -10.05 12.91 -25.73
CA VAL A 7 -10.85 12.67 -26.94
C VAL A 7 -10.22 13.46 -28.08
N MET A 8 -9.78 12.76 -29.12
CA MET A 8 -9.23 13.36 -30.34
C MET A 8 -10.06 12.91 -31.53
N ASN A 9 -10.60 13.87 -32.29
CA ASN A 9 -11.46 13.62 -33.46
C ASN A 9 -12.65 12.68 -33.17
N GLY A 10 -13.25 12.77 -31.98
CA GLY A 10 -14.41 11.95 -31.59
C GLY A 10 -14.07 10.52 -31.15
N VAL A 11 -12.78 10.15 -31.12
CA VAL A 11 -12.32 8.86 -30.59
C VAL A 11 -11.72 9.07 -29.20
N GLU A 12 -12.19 8.28 -28.24
CA GLU A 12 -11.73 8.32 -26.85
C GLU A 12 -10.48 7.44 -26.66
N PHE A 13 -9.43 8.02 -26.10
CA PHE A 13 -8.20 7.33 -25.71
C PHE A 13 -8.05 7.36 -24.20
N ARG A 14 -8.10 6.18 -23.58
CA ARG A 14 -7.86 5.99 -22.14
C ARG A 14 -6.57 5.19 -21.95
N THR A 15 -5.61 5.76 -21.24
CA THR A 15 -4.58 4.94 -20.58
C THR A 15 -5.15 4.48 -19.24
N ARG A 16 -4.90 3.22 -18.87
CA ARG A 16 -5.31 2.66 -17.57
C ARG A 16 -4.07 2.40 -16.73
N HIS A 17 -4.21 2.54 -15.42
CA HIS A 17 -3.29 2.10 -14.38
C HIS A 17 -1.87 2.61 -14.54
N ASN A 18 -1.53 3.63 -13.75
CA ASN A 18 -0.19 3.62 -13.21
C ASN A 18 -0.17 2.69 -12.02
N ASP A 19 0.26 1.47 -12.25
CA ASP A 19 0.81 0.66 -11.17
C ASP A 19 2.10 1.34 -10.73
N TYR A 20 1.98 2.33 -9.85
CA TYR A 20 3.13 2.97 -9.24
C TYR A 20 3.80 1.93 -8.34
N ARG A 21 4.94 1.41 -8.79
CA ARG A 21 5.79 0.55 -7.98
C ARG A 21 6.40 1.40 -6.87
N LEU A 22 6.06 1.08 -5.63
CA LEU A 22 6.73 1.65 -4.46
C LEU A 22 8.13 1.05 -4.37
N ALA A 23 9.14 1.90 -4.48
CA ALA A 23 10.55 1.51 -4.40
C ALA A 23 11.28 2.37 -3.36
N MET A 24 12.30 1.79 -2.73
CA MET A 24 13.22 2.50 -1.83
C MET A 24 14.59 2.66 -2.49
N PRO A 25 15.39 3.66 -2.11
CA PRO A 25 16.75 3.80 -2.61
C PRO A 25 17.58 2.57 -2.28
N ALA A 26 18.34 2.09 -3.26
CA ALA A 26 19.22 0.95 -3.04
C ALA A 26 20.44 1.36 -2.18
N SER A 27 20.90 0.44 -1.34
CA SER A 27 22.08 0.64 -0.49
C SER A 27 23.42 0.53 -1.24
N HIS A 28 23.41 0.11 -2.50
CA HIS A 28 24.61 -0.05 -3.32
C HIS A 28 24.86 1.14 -4.25
N LEU A 29 26.10 1.27 -4.71
CA LEU A 29 26.52 2.38 -5.56
C LEU A 29 26.00 2.18 -6.99
N GLY A 30 24.98 2.95 -7.35
CA GLY A 30 24.45 3.10 -8.70
C GLY A 30 23.59 4.36 -8.76
N TYR A 31 23.80 5.20 -9.79
CA TYR A 31 23.01 6.42 -9.95
C TYR A 31 21.52 6.08 -10.08
N ASN A 32 20.68 6.64 -9.20
CA ASN A 32 19.25 6.34 -9.09
C ASN A 32 18.93 4.83 -8.93
N ALA A 33 19.82 4.05 -8.32
CA ALA A 33 19.53 2.66 -8.01
C ALA A 33 18.36 2.57 -7.02
N GLN A 34 17.37 1.75 -7.35
CA GLN A 34 16.16 1.53 -6.56
C GLN A 34 15.96 0.04 -6.34
N VAL A 35 15.37 -0.32 -5.20
CA VAL A 35 14.98 -1.68 -4.85
C VAL A 35 13.53 -1.68 -4.38
N ASP A 36 12.88 -2.84 -4.49
CA ASP A 36 11.51 -3.00 -4.00
C ASP A 36 11.43 -2.78 -2.50
N ILE A 37 10.37 -2.11 -2.04
CA ILE A 37 10.09 -1.99 -0.62
C ILE A 37 9.63 -3.38 -0.13
N PRO A 38 10.32 -3.99 0.86
CA PRO A 38 9.88 -5.26 1.41
C PRO A 38 8.53 -5.09 2.11
N PHE A 39 7.67 -6.10 1.99
CA PHE A 39 6.45 -6.14 2.78
C PHE A 39 6.78 -6.24 4.27
N PRO A 40 6.00 -5.59 5.14
CA PRO A 40 6.17 -5.74 6.58
C PRO A 40 5.90 -7.19 7.00
N GLU A 41 6.55 -7.62 8.07
CA GLU A 41 6.32 -8.94 8.65
C GLU A 41 4.90 -9.05 9.22
N VAL A 42 4.38 -10.27 9.23
CA VAL A 42 3.08 -10.57 9.82
C VAL A 42 3.16 -10.38 11.35
N PRO A 43 2.21 -9.67 11.98
CA PRO A 43 2.23 -9.47 13.43
C PRO A 43 2.29 -10.80 14.21
N PRO A 44 3.13 -10.92 15.26
CA PRO A 44 3.24 -12.16 16.04
C PRO A 44 1.91 -12.62 16.65
N ALA A 45 1.03 -11.67 17.00
CA ALA A 45 -0.31 -11.96 17.52
C ALA A 45 -1.17 -12.78 16.53
N VAL A 46 -0.94 -12.61 15.22
CA VAL A 46 -1.57 -13.41 14.17
C VAL A 46 -0.87 -14.76 14.07
N VAL A 47 0.46 -14.78 13.91
CA VAL A 47 1.22 -16.02 13.70
C VAL A 47 1.06 -17.02 14.85
N ASN A 48 0.89 -16.52 16.07
CA ASN A 48 0.76 -17.35 17.27
C ASN A 48 -0.62 -18.00 17.46
N LYS A 49 -1.61 -17.74 16.59
CA LYS A 49 -2.90 -18.44 16.68
C LYS A 49 -2.78 -19.89 16.23
N SER A 50 -3.58 -20.74 16.85
CA SER A 50 -3.49 -22.20 16.71
C SER A 50 -4.02 -22.72 15.37
N THR A 51 -4.94 -22.00 14.75
CA THR A 51 -5.59 -22.40 13.49
C THR A 51 -5.63 -21.26 12.47
N VAL A 52 -5.60 -21.61 11.18
CA VAL A 52 -5.69 -20.63 10.08
C VAL A 52 -6.94 -19.74 10.17
N PRO A 53 -8.15 -20.24 10.51
CA PRO A 53 -9.32 -19.38 10.69
C PRO A 53 -9.13 -18.31 11.79
N GLU A 54 -8.49 -18.66 12.90
CA GLU A 54 -8.17 -17.71 13.97
C GLU A 54 -7.14 -16.66 13.53
N GLN A 55 -6.14 -17.08 12.75
CA GLN A 55 -5.16 -16.16 12.15
C GLN A 55 -5.85 -15.15 11.23
N VAL A 56 -6.79 -15.61 10.40
CA VAL A 56 -7.55 -14.76 9.50
C VAL A 56 -8.40 -13.74 10.27
N GLU A 57 -9.08 -14.17 11.33
CA GLU A 57 -9.91 -13.26 12.12
C GLU A 57 -9.08 -12.22 12.88
N GLU A 58 -7.94 -12.64 13.44
CA GLU A 58 -6.99 -11.73 14.07
C GLU A 58 -6.46 -10.70 13.06
N MET A 59 -6.05 -11.14 11.88
CA MET A 59 -5.55 -10.26 10.83
C MET A 59 -6.59 -9.21 10.39
N LYS A 60 -7.88 -9.58 10.33
CA LYS A 60 -8.96 -8.60 10.07
C LYS A 60 -9.04 -7.54 11.16
N MET A 61 -8.83 -7.90 12.43
CA MET A 61 -8.84 -6.95 13.54
C MET A 61 -7.66 -5.97 13.46
N TRP A 62 -6.47 -6.46 13.06
CA TRP A 62 -5.32 -5.60 12.78
C TRP A 62 -5.63 -4.56 11.69
N PHE A 63 -6.24 -4.98 10.58
CA PHE A 63 -6.64 -4.04 9.52
C PHE A 63 -7.72 -3.03 9.97
N LYS A 64 -8.67 -3.45 10.82
CA LYS A 64 -9.66 -2.54 11.41
C LYS A 64 -9.00 -1.51 12.34
N GLY A 65 -8.05 -1.96 13.17
CA GLY A 65 -7.28 -1.08 14.06
C GLY A 65 -6.51 -0.03 13.28
N ILE A 66 -5.81 -0.44 12.22
CA ILE A 66 -5.10 0.47 11.31
C ILE A 66 -6.04 1.55 10.78
N LYS A 67 -7.21 1.18 10.26
CA LYS A 67 -8.19 2.14 9.75
C LYS A 67 -8.60 3.17 10.82
N ILE A 68 -8.87 2.72 12.05
CA ILE A 68 -9.25 3.60 13.16
C ILE A 68 -8.09 4.52 13.54
N THR A 69 -6.86 3.98 13.68
CA THR A 69 -5.68 4.76 14.05
C THR A 69 -5.40 5.85 13.02
N PHE A 70 -5.47 5.56 11.72
CA PHE A 70 -5.32 6.56 10.67
C PHE A 70 -6.38 7.67 10.78
N HIS A 71 -7.67 7.31 10.95
CA HIS A 71 -8.73 8.29 11.16
C HIS A 71 -8.53 9.15 12.42
N TYR A 72 -7.99 8.57 13.50
CA TYR A 72 -7.74 9.29 14.75
C TYR A 72 -6.53 10.23 14.64
N PHE A 73 -5.50 9.82 13.90
CA PHE A 73 -4.31 10.65 13.63
C PHE A 73 -4.66 11.87 12.77
N ASP A 74 -5.49 11.68 11.74
CA ASP A 74 -5.99 12.78 10.89
C ASP A 74 -6.84 13.78 11.70
N ALA A 75 -7.61 13.29 12.68
CA ALA A 75 -8.44 14.13 13.55
C ALA A 75 -7.61 14.94 14.57
N GLN A 76 -6.43 14.44 14.98
CA GLN A 76 -5.55 15.11 15.94
C GLN A 76 -4.54 16.06 15.28
N CYS A 77 -4.30 15.92 13.98
CA CYS A 77 -3.42 16.79 13.19
C CYS A 77 -4.15 17.93 12.44
N SER A 78 -5.41 18.22 12.76
CA SER A 78 -6.05 19.47 12.34
C SER A 78 -5.63 20.63 13.26
N PRO A 79 -5.16 21.77 12.71
CA PRO A 79 -4.84 22.96 13.50
C PRO A 79 -6.08 23.59 14.14
#